data_AF-A0A5C5VAX6-F1
#
_entry.id   AF-A0A5C5VAX6-F1
#
_cell.length_a   1.000
_cell.length_b   1.000
_cell.length_c   1.000
_cell.angle_alpha   90.00
_cell.angle_beta   90.00
_cell.angle_gamma   90.00
#
_symmetry.space_group_name_H-M   'P 1'
#
loop_
_entity.id
_entity.type
_entity.pdbx_description
1 polymer ?
#
loop_
_entity_poly.entity_id
_entity_poly.type
_entity_poly.pdbx_seq_one_letter_code
_entity_poly.pdbx_strand_id
1 'polypeptide(L)'
;MVKGRGQEFQAGDWVIYHKTKWSSHPGPRARDIKPSPGGDQYAYCIDKFWVVDEVRSDGSIVLITRTGKRHILDSETPTLRRATWFDRLRFRSRFEAVEMMNREDSAPVTSE
;
A
#
# COMPACT_ATOMS: atom_id res chain seq x y z
N MET A 1 -4.21 29.62 10.60
CA MET A 1 -4.67 28.33 10.03
C MET A 1 -3.53 27.72 9.23
N VAL A 2 -2.82 26.75 9.81
CA VAL A 2 -1.77 26.01 9.09
C VAL A 2 -2.48 24.92 8.29
N LYS A 3 -2.50 25.02 6.96
CA LYS A 3 -2.89 23.87 6.11
C LYS A 3 -1.84 22.78 6.37
N GLY A 4 -2.22 21.75 7.13
CA GLY A 4 -1.51 20.48 7.09
C GLY A 4 -1.43 20.06 5.63
N ARG A 5 -0.24 19.69 5.15
CA ARG A 5 -0.07 19.16 3.79
C ARG A 5 -0.63 17.74 3.76
N GLY A 6 -1.95 17.61 3.82
CA GLY A 6 -2.63 16.36 3.51
C GLY A 6 -2.23 15.94 2.11
N GLN A 7 -1.77 14.70 1.94
CA GLN A 7 -1.52 14.19 0.60
C GLN A 7 -2.87 14.05 -0.10
N GLU A 8 -3.10 14.87 -1.13
CA GLU A 8 -4.28 14.74 -1.99
C GLU A 8 -4.12 13.48 -2.86
N PHE A 9 -4.67 12.38 -2.35
CA PHE A 9 -4.83 11.12 -3.09
C PHE A 9 -6.04 11.22 -4.03
N GLN A 10 -5.99 10.47 -5.12
CA GLN A 10 -7.11 10.29 -6.04
C GLN A 10 -7.34 8.80 -6.32
N ALA A 11 -8.57 8.41 -6.65
CA ALA A 11 -8.85 7.04 -7.12
C ALA A 11 -7.96 6.72 -8.34
N GLY A 12 -7.38 5.51 -8.34
CA GLY A 12 -6.38 5.07 -9.31
C GLY A 12 -4.93 5.43 -8.94
N ASP A 13 -4.68 6.24 -7.90
CA ASP A 13 -3.30 6.51 -7.50
C ASP A 13 -2.60 5.25 -7.00
N TRP A 14 -1.41 5.03 -7.54
CA TRP A 14 -0.49 4.01 -7.04
C TRP A 14 0.19 4.51 -5.78
N VAL A 15 0.13 3.71 -4.72
CA VAL A 15 0.67 4.09 -3.41
C VAL A 15 1.56 3.00 -2.83
N ILE A 16 2.52 3.44 -2.02
CA ILE A 16 3.44 2.58 -1.31
C ILE A 16 3.18 2.74 0.18
N TYR A 17 2.82 1.63 0.83
CA TYR A 17 2.65 1.56 2.26
C TYR A 17 3.85 0.88 2.91
N HIS A 18 4.52 1.62 3.78
CA HIS A 18 5.67 1.17 4.56
C HIS A 18 5.22 0.52 5.86
N LYS A 19 5.36 -0.81 5.96
CA LYS A 19 4.97 -1.54 7.16
C LYS A 19 6.17 -2.07 7.92
N THR A 20 6.29 -1.71 9.19
CA THR A 20 7.21 -2.37 10.13
C THR A 20 6.64 -3.72 10.58
N LYS A 21 7.50 -4.73 10.65
CA LYS A 21 7.19 -6.08 11.11
C LYS A 21 8.28 -6.61 12.03
N TRP A 22 7.90 -7.55 12.89
CA TRP A 22 8.80 -8.33 13.72
C TRP A 22 8.61 -9.82 13.43
N SER A 23 9.71 -10.54 13.18
CA SER A 23 9.70 -11.99 12.99
C SER A 23 11.12 -12.56 13.12
N SER A 24 11.24 -13.84 13.47
CA SER A 24 12.51 -14.56 13.46
C SER A 24 13.04 -14.83 12.05
N HIS A 25 12.18 -14.78 11.02
CA HIS A 25 12.53 -15.11 9.63
C HIS A 25 12.11 -13.97 8.69
N PRO A 26 12.96 -12.93 8.49
CA PRO A 26 12.68 -11.86 7.55
C PRO A 26 12.58 -12.41 6.12
N GLY A 27 11.49 -12.08 5.42
CA GLY A 27 11.28 -12.55 4.05
C GLY A 27 12.13 -11.79 3.01
N PRO A 28 12.17 -12.24 1.75
CA PRO A 28 13.01 -11.66 0.69
C PRO A 28 12.76 -10.18 0.35
N ARG A 29 11.67 -9.58 0.86
CA ARG A 29 11.32 -8.16 0.68
C ARG A 29 11.57 -7.31 1.93
N ALA A 30 12.10 -7.92 2.99
CA ALA A 30 12.47 -7.22 4.20
C ALA A 30 13.61 -6.24 3.91
N ARG A 31 13.49 -5.02 4.43
CA ARG A 31 14.49 -3.96 4.39
C ARG A 31 14.78 -3.49 5.81
N ASP A 32 15.91 -2.82 5.99
CA ASP A 32 16.34 -2.25 7.28
C ASP A 32 16.26 -3.28 8.42
N ILE A 33 16.73 -4.50 8.15
CA ILE A 33 16.66 -5.62 9.08
C ILE A 33 17.58 -5.31 10.26
N LYS A 34 17.02 -5.27 11.46
CA LYS A 34 17.76 -5.08 12.71
C LYS A 34 17.45 -6.22 13.66
N PRO A 35 18.47 -6.87 14.25
CA PRO A 35 18.23 -7.83 15.32
C PRO A 35 17.60 -7.10 16.51
N SER A 36 16.62 -7.75 17.13
CA SER A 36 16.10 -7.31 18.42
C SER A 36 17.18 -7.47 19.50
N PRO A 37 17.20 -6.64 20.55
CA PRO A 37 18.22 -6.71 21.60
C PRO A 37 18.40 -8.08 22.28
N GLY A 38 17.34 -8.90 22.30
CA GLY A 38 17.37 -10.28 22.85
C GLY A 38 17.75 -11.37 21.87
N GLY A 39 17.99 -11.07 20.59
CA GLY A 39 18.44 -12.04 19.58
C GLY A 39 17.37 -12.98 19.00
N ASP A 40 16.17 -13.05 19.59
CA ASP A 40 15.13 -14.00 19.16
C ASP A 40 14.39 -13.60 17.87
N GLN A 41 14.43 -12.31 17.52
CA GLN A 41 13.65 -11.76 16.42
C GLN A 41 14.41 -10.66 15.68
N TYR A 42 13.91 -10.36 14.48
CA TYR A 42 14.34 -9.22 13.69
C TYR A 42 13.18 -8.25 13.51
N ALA A 43 13.48 -6.96 13.67
CA ALA A 43 12.62 -5.88 13.19
C ALA A 43 13.01 -5.55 11.75
N TYR A 44 12.03 -5.44 10.86
CA TYR A 44 12.27 -5.07 9.47
C TYR A 44 11.09 -4.30 8.88
N CYS A 45 11.37 -3.56 7.81
CA CYS A 45 10.37 -2.83 7.04
C CYS A 45 10.02 -3.60 5.76
N ILE A 46 8.78 -3.48 5.31
CA ILE A 46 8.34 -4.01 4.02
C ILE A 46 7.45 -3.02 3.29
N ASP A 47 7.78 -2.79 2.02
CA ASP A 47 6.96 -2.00 1.10
C ASP A 47 5.80 -2.86 0.60
N LYS A 48 4.59 -2.32 0.70
CA LYS A 48 3.40 -2.85 0.04
C LYS A 48 2.96 -1.90 -1.07
N PHE A 49 2.71 -2.49 -2.24
CA PHE A 49 2.25 -1.78 -3.43
C PHE A 49 0.74 -1.95 -3.55
N TRP A 50 0.00 -0.85 -3.42
CA TRP A 50 -1.45 -0.81 -3.41
C TRP A 50 -1.96 0.27 -4.37
N VAL A 51 -3.27 0.25 -4.64
CA VAL A 51 -3.96 1.23 -5.48
C VAL A 51 -5.08 1.85 -4.66
N VAL A 52 -5.29 3.16 -4.81
CA VAL A 52 -6.44 3.85 -4.23
C VAL A 52 -7.68 3.48 -5.04
N ASP A 53 -8.65 2.84 -4.38
CA ASP A 53 -9.93 2.49 -4.96
C ASP A 53 -10.91 3.67 -4.86
N GLU A 54 -10.99 4.29 -3.68
CA GLU A 54 -11.92 5.37 -3.37
C GLU A 54 -11.30 6.36 -2.38
N VAL A 55 -11.61 7.64 -2.53
CA VAL A 55 -11.31 8.69 -1.53
C VAL A 55 -12.63 9.16 -0.94
N ARG A 56 -12.78 9.03 0.38
CA ARG A 56 -14.03 9.34 1.08
C ARG A 56 -14.03 10.78 1.58
N SER A 57 -15.23 11.32 1.77
CA SER A 57 -15.43 12.69 2.26
C SER A 57 -14.97 12.91 3.70
N ASP A 58 -14.78 11.84 4.49
CA ASP A 58 -14.28 11.88 5.86
C ASP A 58 -12.74 11.97 5.94
N GLY A 59 -12.04 12.03 4.80
CA GLY A 59 -10.57 12.08 4.73
C GLY A 59 -9.90 10.71 4.76
N SER A 60 -10.67 9.62 4.84
CA SER A 60 -10.17 8.27 4.70
C SER A 60 -10.11 7.84 3.24
N ILE A 61 -9.23 6.89 2.94
CA ILE A 61 -9.04 6.32 1.62
C ILE A 61 -9.15 4.81 1.66
N VAL A 62 -9.83 4.27 0.65
CA VAL A 62 -9.96 2.83 0.43
C VAL A 62 -8.84 2.39 -0.51
N LEU A 63 -8.10 1.38 -0.08
CA LEU A 63 -6.91 0.88 -0.75
C LEU A 63 -7.12 -0.59 -1.08
N ILE A 64 -6.80 -0.98 -2.31
CA ILE A 64 -6.83 -2.38 -2.71
C ILE A 64 -5.41 -2.95 -2.81
N THR A 65 -5.28 -4.20 -2.38
CA THR A 65 -4.04 -4.97 -2.45
C THR A 65 -4.03 -5.91 -3.65
N ARG A 66 -2.85 -6.44 -3.98
CA ARG A 66 -2.69 -7.46 -5.04
C ARG A 66 -3.58 -8.69 -4.87
N THR A 67 -4.01 -9.01 -3.64
CA THR A 67 -4.88 -10.16 -3.37
C THR A 67 -6.35 -9.77 -3.31
N GLY A 68 -6.74 -8.59 -3.80
CA GLY A 68 -8.12 -8.09 -3.77
C GLY A 68 -8.59 -7.55 -2.41
N LYS A 69 -7.78 -7.70 -1.35
CA LYS A 69 -8.17 -7.20 -0.01
C LYS A 69 -8.25 -5.68 -0.02
N ARG A 70 -9.31 -5.14 0.56
CA ARG A 70 -9.51 -3.71 0.78
C ARG A 70 -9.07 -3.30 2.19
N HIS A 71 -8.42 -2.15 2.30
CA HIS A 71 -7.98 -1.54 3.55
C HIS A 71 -8.40 -0.07 3.58
N ILE A 72 -8.90 0.39 4.72
CA ILE A 72 -9.24 1.80 4.92
C ILE A 72 -8.13 2.41 5.78
N LEU A 73 -7.52 3.49 5.30
CA LEU A 73 -6.52 4.25 6.03
C LEU A 73 -6.86 5.74 5.98
N ASP A 74 -6.33 6.49 6.94
CA ASP A 74 -6.39 7.95 6.92
C ASP A 74 -5.42 8.50 5.85
N SER A 75 -5.83 9.52 5.09
CA SER A 75 -4.98 10.14 4.05
C SER A 75 -3.73 10.83 4.60
N GLU A 76 -3.71 11.20 5.88
CA GLU A 76 -2.54 11.81 6.54
C GLU A 76 -1.62 10.77 7.18
N THR A 77 -1.87 9.47 6.96
CA THR A 77 -1.03 8.39 7.48
C THR A 77 0.42 8.55 6.99
N PRO A 78 1.41 8.75 7.87
CA PRO A 78 2.79 9.06 7.47
C PRO A 78 3.52 7.87 6.82
N THR A 79 3.06 6.65 7.08
CA THR A 79 3.61 5.42 6.47
C THR A 79 3.07 5.15 5.07
N LEU A 80 2.09 5.95 4.62
CA LEU A 80 1.52 5.86 3.29
C LEU A 80 1.97 7.03 2.44
N ARG A 81 2.48 6.73 1.25
CA ARG A 81 2.90 7.75 0.28
C ARG A 81 2.44 7.41 -1.12
N ARG A 82 2.19 8.45 -1.92
CA ARG A 82 2.02 8.28 -3.37
C ARG A 82 3.31 7.76 -4.02
N ALA A 83 3.18 6.86 -4.99
CA ALA A 83 4.29 6.38 -5.79
C ALA A 83 4.84 7.51 -6.67
N THR A 84 6.13 7.79 -6.55
CA THR A 84 6.83 8.77 -7.38
C THR A 84 6.96 8.25 -8.82
N TRP A 85 7.34 9.11 -9.77
CA TRP A 85 7.54 8.67 -11.16
C TRP A 85 8.56 7.51 -11.29
N PHE A 86 9.65 7.56 -10.51
CA PHE A 86 10.63 6.46 -10.47
C PHE A 86 10.06 5.18 -9.86
N ASP A 87 9.25 5.27 -8.80
CA ASP A 87 8.56 4.09 -8.23
C ASP A 87 7.62 3.47 -9.26
N ARG A 88 6.86 4.30 -9.99
CA ARG A 88 5.91 3.87 -11.01
C ARG A 88 6.63 3.12 -12.14
N LEU A 89 7.81 3.59 -12.57
CA LEU A 89 8.61 2.89 -13.58
C LEU A 89 9.22 1.59 -13.02
N ARG A 90 9.84 1.64 -11.84
CA ARG A 90 10.58 0.51 -11.24
C ARG A 90 9.67 -0.63 -10.79
N PHE A 91 8.46 -0.31 -10.33
CA PHE A 91 7.51 -1.25 -9.73
C PHE A 91 6.21 -1.38 -10.53
N ARG A 92 6.18 -0.91 -11.77
CA ARG A 92 5.01 -0.91 -12.67
C ARG A 92 4.22 -2.22 -12.63
N SER A 93 4.90 -3.34 -12.87
CA SER A 93 4.27 -4.67 -12.91
C SER A 93 3.60 -5.07 -11.60
N ARG A 94 4.04 -4.55 -10.46
CA ARG A 94 3.40 -4.81 -9.16
C ARG A 94 2.13 -4.01 -8.98
N PHE A 95 2.07 -2.80 -9.51
CA PHE A 95 0.86 -1.98 -9.47
C PHE A 95 -0.17 -2.49 -10.48
N GLU A 96 0.25 -2.81 -11.70
CA GLU A 96 -0.64 -3.38 -12.72
C GLU A 96 -1.28 -4.69 -12.23
N ALA A 97 -0.55 -5.54 -11.53
CA ALA A 97 -1.10 -6.75 -10.92
C ALA A 97 -2.19 -6.48 -9.86
N VAL A 98 -2.16 -5.31 -9.21
CA VAL A 98 -3.21 -4.88 -8.28
C VAL A 98 -4.42 -4.35 -9.05
N GLU A 99 -4.20 -3.56 -10.10
CA GLU A 99 -5.26 -3.03 -10.94
C GLU A 99 -6.03 -4.13 -11.69
N MET A 100 -5.32 -5.14 -12.20
CA MET A 100 -5.93 -6.31 -12.83
C MET A 100 -6.91 -6.99 -11.86
N MET A 101 -6.47 -7.24 -10.64
CA MET A 101 -7.32 -7.83 -9.60
C MET A 101 -8.51 -6.93 -9.24
N ASN A 102 -8.32 -5.60 -9.20
CA ASN A 102 -9.43 -4.67 -8.95
C ASN A 102 -10.48 -4.73 -10.06
N ARG A 103 -10.04 -4.84 -11.33
CA ARG A 103 -10.93 -4.95 -12.48
C ARG A 103 -11.76 -6.24 -12.43
N GLU A 104 -11.14 -7.36 -12.07
CA GLU A 104 -11.81 -8.67 -11.95
C GLU A 104 -12.91 -8.65 -10.88
N ASP A 105 -12.68 -8.01 -9.73
CA ASP A 105 -13.69 -7.85 -8.67
C ASP A 105 -14.88 -6.98 -9.12
N SER A 106 -14.63 -6.02 -10.02
CA SER A 106 -15.64 -5.08 -10.54
C SER A 106 -16.37 -5.54 -11.81
N ALA A 107 -15.95 -6.65 -12.42
CA ALA A 107 -16.57 -7.14 -13.64
C ALA A 107 -18.03 -7.53 -13.35
N PRO A 108 -19.00 -7.15 -14.19
CA PRO A 108 -20.38 -7.58 -14.02
C PRO A 108 -20.41 -9.11 -14.15
N VAL A 109 -20.89 -9.79 -13.11
CA VAL A 109 -21.27 -11.20 -13.18
C VAL A 109 -22.28 -11.32 -14.33
N THR A 110 -21.81 -11.78 -15.48
CA THR A 110 -22.69 -12.18 -16.57
C THR A 110 -23.26 -13.52 -16.13
N SER A 111 -24.39 -13.46 -15.44
CA SER A 111 -25.24 -14.63 -15.24
C SER A 111 -25.84 -14.99 -16.60
N GLU A 112 -25.42 -16.12 -17.15
CA GLU A 112 -26.13 -16.84 -18.23
C GLU A 112 -27.42 -17.47 -17.69
#